data_AF-A0A6V7JWK6-F1
#
_entry.id   AF-A0A6V7JWK6-F1
#
_cell.length_a   1.000
_cell.length_b   1.000
_cell.length_c   1.000
_cell.angle_alpha   90.00
_cell.angle_beta   90.00
_cell.angle_gamma   90.00
#
_symmetry.space_group_name_H-M   'P 1'
#
loop_
_entity.id
_entity.type
_entity.pdbx_description
1 polymer ?
#
loop_
_entity_poly.entity_id
_entity_poly.type
_entity_poly.pdbx_seq_one_letter_code
_entity_poly.pdbx_strand_id
1 'polypeptide(L)' 'MLVMTMTAIDYDDPSEGTNAKLIYSIEKNVIEEETGSPIFEIEQETGVIKTAVCCLD' A
#
# COMPACT_ATOMS: atom_id res chain seq x y z
N MET A 1 7.46 -9.13 -4.96
CA MET A 1 8.34 -9.44 -3.80
C MET A 1 7.91 -8.59 -2.61
N LEU A 2 7.88 -9.12 -1.38
CA LEU A 2 7.54 -8.31 -0.20
C LEU A 2 8.68 -7.36 0.15
N VAL A 3 8.35 -6.08 0.38
CA VAL A 3 9.34 -5.04 0.70
C VAL A 3 9.23 -4.66 2.18
N MET A 4 8.02 -4.23 2.60
CA MET A 4 7.75 -3.79 3.96
C MET A 4 6.25 -3.80 4.27
N THR A 5 5.89 -3.50 5.51
CA THR A 5 4.49 -3.34 5.95
C THR A 5 4.33 -1.99 6.64
N MET A 6 3.32 -1.22 6.23
CA MET A 6 2.97 0.07 6.83
C MET A 6 1.96 -0.12 7.96
N THR A 7 2.06 0.71 8.99
CA THR A 7 1.11 0.69 10.13
C THR A 7 0.66 2.10 10.47
N ALA A 8 -0.65 2.27 10.66
CA ALA A 8 -1.27 3.46 11.24
C ALA A 8 -2.27 3.03 12.32
N ILE A 9 -2.67 3.96 13.20
CA ILE A 9 -3.61 3.72 14.30
C ILE A 9 -4.60 4.87 14.37
N ASP A 10 -5.88 4.54 14.33
CA ASP A 10 -6.98 5.43 14.72
C ASP A 10 -7.49 5.00 16.12
N TYR A 11 -7.91 5.96 16.94
CA TYR A 11 -8.30 5.73 18.34
C TYR A 11 -9.81 5.56 18.54
N ASP A 12 -10.63 5.72 17.51
CA ASP A 12 -12.07 5.44 17.56
C ASP A 12 -12.36 3.93 17.71
N ASP A 13 -13.60 3.58 18.09
CA ASP A 13 -14.02 2.19 18.28
C ASP A 13 -13.99 1.41 16.95
N PRO A 14 -13.15 0.36 16.81
CA PRO A 14 -13.09 -0.45 15.59
C PRO A 14 -14.36 -1.24 15.28
N SER A 15 -15.24 -1.43 16.27
CA SER A 15 -16.54 -2.09 16.09
C SER A 15 -17.66 -1.13 15.67
N GLU A 16 -17.41 0.18 15.71
CA GLU A 16 -18.37 1.21 15.31
C GLU A 16 -18.22 1.57 13.82
N GLY A 17 -18.79 0.71 12.96
CA GLY A 17 -18.91 1.00 11.54
C GLY A 17 -17.54 1.09 10.84
N THR A 18 -17.22 2.24 10.27
CA THR A 18 -16.00 2.45 9.45
C THR A 18 -15.11 3.59 9.96
N ASN A 19 -15.39 4.16 11.13
CA ASN A 19 -14.67 5.35 11.61
C ASN A 19 -13.19 5.05 11.87
N ALA A 20 -12.89 3.91 12.50
CA ALA A 20 -11.53 3.44 12.71
C ALA A 20 -11.00 2.50 11.59
N LYS A 21 -11.70 2.40 10.45
CA LYS A 21 -11.25 1.54 9.34
C LYS A 21 -10.15 2.25 8.54
N LEU A 22 -8.95 1.66 8.53
CA LEU A 22 -7.81 2.15 7.75
C LEU A 22 -7.79 1.56 6.34
N ILE A 23 -7.56 2.41 5.34
CA ILE A 23 -7.35 2.01 3.94
C ILE A 23 -6.05 2.66 3.45
N TYR A 24 -5.10 1.84 3.01
CA TYR A 24 -3.78 2.28 2.58
C TYR A 24 -3.73 2.56 1.07
N SER A 25 -3.02 3.63 0.69
CA SER A 25 -2.74 3.95 -0.72
C SER A 25 -1.37 4.63 -0.85
N ILE A 26 -0.74 4.50 -2.03
CA ILE A 26 0.50 5.21 -2.37
C ILE A 26 0.10 6.47 -3.15
N GLU A 27 0.34 7.65 -2.56
CA GLU A 27 0.00 8.92 -3.21
C GLU A 27 0.92 9.23 -4.40
N LYS A 28 2.23 9.01 -4.24
CA LYS A 28 3.23 9.22 -5.29
C LYS A 28 4.08 7.98 -5.42
N ASN A 29 4.03 7.39 -6.61
CA ASN A 29 4.77 6.19 -6.95
C ASN A 29 5.73 6.50 -8.09
N VAL A 30 6.84 5.77 -8.12
CA VAL A 30 7.73 5.78 -9.28
C VAL A 30 7.11 4.89 -10.35
N ILE A 31 7.17 5.35 -11.59
CA ILE A 31 6.61 4.66 -12.74
C ILE A 31 7.77 4.06 -13.53
N GLU A 32 7.63 2.78 -13.92
CA GLU A 32 8.56 2.15 -14.84
C GLU A 32 8.37 2.73 -16.25
N GLU A 33 9.43 3.24 -16.85
CA GLU A 33 9.35 3.96 -18.13
C GLU A 33 8.85 3.08 -19.28
N GLU A 34 9.15 1.77 -19.25
CA GLU A 34 8.79 0.84 -20.32
C GLU A 34 7.31 0.42 -20.29
N THR A 35 6.78 0.13 -19.10
CA THR A 35 5.40 -0.36 -18.93
C THR A 35 4.40 0.73 -18.57
N GLY A 36 4.89 1.90 -18.15
CA GLY A 36 4.06 2.97 -17.60
C GLY A 36 3.35 2.58 -16.30
N SER A 37 3.76 1.48 -15.67
CA SER A 37 3.13 0.94 -14.47
C SER A 37 3.88 1.35 -13.20
N PRO A 38 3.19 1.48 -12.04
CA PRO A 38 3.86 1.74 -10.78
C PRO A 38 4.79 0.59 -10.39
N ILE A 39 5.96 0.88 -9.83
CA ILE A 39 6.93 -0.16 -9.46
C ILE A 39 6.58 -0.86 -8.13
N PHE A 40 5.79 -0.19 -7.28
CA PHE A 40 5.29 -0.72 -6.02
C PHE A 40 3.76 -0.78 -5.99
N GLU A 41 3.24 -1.76 -5.27
CA GLU A 41 1.82 -1.86 -4.91
C GLU A 41 1.68 -1.93 -3.38
N ILE A 42 0.55 -1.46 -2.86
CA ILE A 42 0.18 -1.60 -1.45
C ILE A 42 -1.17 -2.30 -1.32
N GLU A 43 -1.24 -3.31 -0.45
CA GLU A 43 -2.51 -3.92 -0.09
C GLU A 43 -3.33 -2.98 0.79
N GLN A 44 -4.52 -2.62 0.33
CA GLN A 44 -5.36 -1.59 0.95
C GLN A 44 -5.75 -1.88 2.40
N GLU A 45 -5.93 -3.14 2.78
CA GLU A 45 -6.40 -3.51 4.11
C GLU A 45 -5.25 -3.86 5.07
N THR A 46 -4.10 -4.30 4.55
CA THR A 46 -2.98 -4.81 5.37
C THR A 46 -1.77 -3.87 5.41
N GLY A 47 -1.70 -2.90 4.49
CA GLY A 47 -0.56 -1.99 4.36
C GLY A 47 0.71 -2.68 3.86
N VAL A 48 0.63 -3.91 3.36
CA VAL A 48 1.79 -4.64 2.83
C VAL A 48 2.20 -4.05 1.49
N ILE A 49 3.44 -3.58 1.42
CA ILE A 49 4.05 -3.07 0.19
C ILE A 49 4.83 -4.19 -0.50
N LYS A 50 4.56 -4.34 -1.81
CA LYS A 50 5.22 -5.32 -2.67
C LYS A 50 5.75 -4.65 -3.94
N THR A 51 6.74 -5.27 -4.55
CA THR A 51 7.14 -4.93 -5.92
C THR A 51 6.02 -5.37 -6.87
N ALA A 52 5.56 -4.46 -7.72
CA ALA A 52 4.55 -4.70 -8.75
C ALA A 52 5.17 -5.16 -10.09
N VAL A 53 6.46 -4.87 -10.28
CA VAL A 53 7.23 -5.36 -11.44
C VAL A 53 8.15 -6.52 -11.02
N CYS A 54 8.41 -7.43 -11.96
CA CYS A 54 9.54 -8.35 -11.79
C CYS A 54 10.79 -7.57 -12.13
N CYS A 55 11.89 -7.87 -11.45
CA CYS A 55 13.20 -7.56 -12.01
C CYS A 55 13.57 -6.06 -11.92
N LEU A 56 13.30 -5.42 -10.77
CA LEU A 56 13.94 -4.16 -10.38
C LEU A 56 15.47 -4.37 -10.36
N ASP A 57 16.19 -3.67 -11.21
CA ASP A 57 17.66 -3.62 -11.23
C ASP A 57 18.16 -2.39 -10.44
#